data_AF-A0A2R6LQG0-F1
#
_entry.id   AF-A0A2R6LQG0-F1
#
_cell.length_a   1.000
_cell.length_b   1.000
_cell.length_c   1.000
_cell.angle_alpha   90.00
_cell.angle_beta   90.00
_cell.angle_gamma   90.00
#
_symmetry.space_group_name_H-M   'P 1'
#
loop_
_entity.id
_entity.type
_entity.pdbx_description
1 polymer ?
#
loop_
_entity_poly.entity_id
_entity_poly.type
_entity_poly.pdbx_seq_one_letter_code
_entity_poly.pdbx_strand_id
1 'polypeptide(L)'
;MTTRRTLLCGLAAGVAGSVATGSAAGAHLAGRNSGVDEGTVTVRVYPDGRYGWSKSTLRVAADVETAMERIAARVDGTLDRSVTAAVTREPPLSSDHLSYDSVSDAIETTRLAVAARGETGEPVCHLLLARASVNRTIGYGYAGGQVRVGADRPGAICLANVGATELWDGPRVSANMAVQEVLHAYLTPGITRAVVGSNCEHHLGAIRAPAPDRRVVTPMATAYADDTRVGGETRWHGTGCGDPDRLSRRDETTDDAAWEHTLDPSAATIEATTLYVARYL
;
A
#
# COMPACT_ATOMS: atom_id res chain seq x y z
N MET A 1 -30.93 0.53 -15.21
CA MET A 1 -30.59 0.81 -13.80
C MET A 1 -29.16 0.39 -13.57
N THR A 2 -28.24 1.35 -13.63
CA THR A 2 -26.81 1.14 -13.42
C THR A 2 -26.60 0.89 -11.93
N THR A 3 -26.17 -0.32 -11.54
CA THR A 3 -25.95 -0.65 -10.13
C THR A 3 -24.71 0.09 -9.61
N ARG A 4 -24.79 0.59 -8.37
CA ARG A 4 -23.70 1.25 -7.59
C ARG A 4 -22.37 0.48 -7.61
N ARG A 5 -22.40 -0.81 -7.94
CA ARG A 5 -21.28 -1.73 -8.21
C ARG A 5 -20.32 -1.22 -9.30
N THR A 6 -20.82 -0.44 -10.28
CA THR A 6 -20.01 0.11 -11.38
C THR A 6 -19.28 1.41 -10.99
N LEU A 7 -19.78 2.12 -9.98
CA LEU A 7 -19.23 3.42 -9.55
C LEU A 7 -18.02 3.27 -8.61
N LEU A 8 -17.96 2.21 -7.81
CA LEU A 8 -16.84 1.94 -6.89
C LEU A 8 -15.66 1.21 -7.57
N CYS A 9 -15.92 0.27 -8.49
CA CYS A 9 -14.88 -0.22 -9.41
C CYS A 9 -14.34 0.91 -10.30
N GLY A 10 -15.21 1.87 -10.65
CA GLY A 10 -14.85 3.06 -11.43
C GLY A 10 -13.95 4.05 -10.70
N LEU A 11 -13.92 4.09 -9.36
CA LEU A 11 -13.01 4.96 -8.61
C LEU A 11 -11.62 4.33 -8.43
N ALA A 12 -11.54 3.00 -8.30
CA ALA A 12 -10.27 2.26 -8.29
C ALA A 12 -9.62 2.15 -9.69
N ALA A 13 -10.41 2.25 -10.77
CA ALA A 13 -9.91 2.27 -12.15
C ALA A 13 -9.85 3.68 -12.78
N GLY A 14 -10.48 4.68 -12.17
CA GLY A 14 -10.83 5.96 -12.82
C GLY A 14 -9.93 7.16 -12.55
N VAL A 15 -8.83 7.01 -11.79
CA VAL A 15 -7.78 8.05 -11.71
C VAL A 15 -6.42 7.46 -12.11
N ALA A 16 -6.41 6.66 -13.17
CA ALA A 16 -5.23 6.50 -14.05
C ALA A 16 -5.15 7.66 -15.08
N GLY A 17 -5.65 8.84 -14.71
CA GLY A 17 -5.63 10.06 -15.49
C GLY A 17 -4.40 10.91 -15.17
N SER A 18 -3.19 10.34 -15.28
CA SER A 18 -2.02 11.18 -15.51
C SER A 18 -2.20 11.76 -16.90
N VAL A 19 -2.45 13.07 -16.96
CA VAL A 19 -2.30 13.85 -18.19
C VAL A 19 -0.84 13.72 -18.61
N ALA A 20 -0.57 12.75 -19.48
CA ALA A 20 0.66 12.69 -20.24
C ALA A 20 0.58 13.81 -21.29
N THR A 21 0.96 15.03 -20.91
CA THR A 21 1.43 15.99 -21.90
C THR A 21 2.74 15.44 -22.44
N GLY A 22 2.66 14.87 -23.63
CA GLY A 22 3.83 14.39 -24.35
C GLY A 22 4.84 15.50 -24.50
N SER A 23 6.06 15.23 -24.03
CA SER A 23 7.25 15.76 -24.67
C SER A 23 8.20 14.60 -24.88
N ALA A 24 8.32 14.19 -26.13
CA ALA A 24 9.31 13.24 -26.58
C ALA A 24 10.69 13.89 -26.44
N ALA A 25 11.45 13.43 -25.46
CA ALA A 25 12.91 13.52 -25.49
C ALA A 25 13.44 12.28 -24.76
N GLY A 26 14.02 11.37 -25.54
CA GLY A 26 14.82 10.28 -24.98
C GLY A 26 15.97 10.88 -24.20
N ALA A 27 15.83 10.96 -22.88
CA ALA A 27 16.94 11.23 -21.99
C ALA A 27 17.56 9.88 -21.62
N HIS A 28 18.58 9.52 -22.38
CA HIS A 28 19.64 8.61 -21.95
C HIS A 28 20.17 9.11 -20.60
N LEU A 29 19.73 8.55 -19.48
CA LEU A 29 20.43 8.68 -18.21
C LEU A 29 21.51 7.61 -18.17
N ALA A 30 22.62 7.93 -18.83
CA ALA A 30 23.88 7.24 -18.64
C ALA A 30 24.52 7.71 -17.32
N GLY A 31 24.74 6.78 -16.39
CA GLY A 31 25.92 6.72 -15.51
C GLY A 31 25.99 7.65 -14.30
N ARG A 32 25.89 7.03 -13.11
CA ARG A 32 26.62 7.27 -11.83
C ARG A 32 25.84 6.47 -10.75
N ASN A 33 26.36 5.49 -10.01
CA ASN A 33 27.65 5.39 -9.33
C ASN A 33 28.21 3.96 -9.28
N SER A 34 29.55 3.87 -9.33
CA SER A 34 30.37 2.71 -9.02
C SER A 34 30.79 2.75 -7.54
N GLY A 35 29.81 2.59 -6.66
CA GLY A 35 29.94 2.25 -5.25
C GLY A 35 28.79 1.30 -4.94
N VAL A 36 28.95 0.36 -4.02
CA VAL A 36 27.85 -0.54 -3.63
C VAL A 36 26.81 0.32 -2.90
N ASP A 37 25.90 0.96 -3.65
CA ASP A 37 24.86 1.83 -3.10
C ASP A 37 23.87 0.96 -2.34
N GLU A 38 23.95 0.99 -1.01
CA GLU A 38 23.00 0.34 -0.12
C GLU A 38 21.58 0.84 -0.43
N GLY A 39 20.67 -0.09 -0.68
CA GLY A 39 19.27 0.23 -0.92
C GLY A 39 18.50 0.32 0.40
N THR A 40 17.74 1.39 0.63
CA THR A 40 16.91 1.51 1.83
C THR A 40 15.44 1.76 1.48
N VAL A 41 14.56 0.92 2.02
CA VAL A 41 13.10 1.10 2.00
C VAL A 41 12.71 1.91 3.23
N THR A 42 12.48 3.21 3.06
CA THR A 42 12.21 4.15 4.16
C THR A 42 10.71 4.47 4.30
N VAL A 43 10.14 4.22 5.48
CA VAL A 43 8.74 4.54 5.80
C VAL A 43 8.68 5.42 7.05
N ARG A 44 7.97 6.54 6.97
CA ARG A 44 7.63 7.38 8.12
C ARG A 44 6.15 7.20 8.45
N VAL A 45 5.84 6.77 9.66
CA VAL A 45 4.47 6.45 10.08
C VAL A 45 3.94 7.52 11.02
N TYR A 46 2.81 8.12 10.66
CA TYR A 46 2.16 9.18 11.43
C TYR A 46 0.76 8.72 11.87
N PRO A 47 0.40 8.84 13.15
CA PRO A 47 -0.99 8.70 13.56
C PRO A 47 -1.74 10.02 13.36
N ASP A 48 -3.04 9.92 13.13
CA ASP A 48 -3.95 11.05 13.23
C ASP A 48 -3.87 11.71 14.62
N GLY A 49 -3.67 13.04 14.66
CA GLY A 49 -3.49 13.82 15.89
C GLY A 49 -4.63 13.73 16.89
N ARG A 50 -5.86 13.45 16.44
CA ARG A 50 -7.03 13.28 17.33
C ARG A 50 -6.90 12.06 18.23
N TYR A 51 -6.10 11.08 17.82
CA TYR A 51 -6.03 9.78 18.47
C TYR A 51 -4.59 9.38 18.85
N GLY A 52 -3.59 9.95 18.19
CA GLY A 52 -2.18 9.70 18.42
C GLY A 52 -1.80 8.22 18.39
N TRP A 53 -0.77 7.88 19.16
CA TRP A 53 -0.26 6.53 19.33
C TRP A 53 -1.11 5.70 20.30
N SER A 54 -2.34 5.41 19.88
CA SER A 54 -3.23 4.43 20.52
C SER A 54 -2.70 2.99 20.42
N LYS A 55 -3.28 2.05 21.18
CA LYS A 55 -2.93 0.62 21.09
C LYS A 55 -3.02 0.07 19.66
N SER A 56 -4.05 0.46 18.89
CA SER A 56 -4.24 -0.02 17.52
C SER A 56 -3.22 0.58 16.56
N THR A 57 -2.95 1.88 16.62
CA THR A 57 -1.97 2.54 15.74
C THR A 57 -0.54 2.12 16.07
N LEU A 58 -0.20 1.88 17.33
CA LEU A 58 1.08 1.29 17.74
C LEU A 58 1.28 -0.12 17.19
N ARG A 59 0.24 -0.96 17.28
CA ARG A 59 0.27 -2.33 16.72
C ARG A 59 0.48 -2.30 15.21
N VAL A 60 -0.33 -1.51 14.50
CA VAL A 60 -0.23 -1.41 13.03
C VAL A 60 1.14 -0.90 12.59
N ALA A 61 1.72 0.09 13.28
CA ALA A 61 3.08 0.56 12.97
C ALA A 61 4.14 -0.54 13.17
N ALA A 62 4.03 -1.35 14.23
CA ALA A 62 4.93 -2.48 14.45
C ALA A 62 4.74 -3.60 13.41
N ASP A 63 3.51 -3.82 12.95
CA ASP A 63 3.22 -4.77 11.87
C ASP A 63 3.81 -4.29 10.52
N VAL A 64 3.74 -2.98 10.23
CA VAL A 64 4.39 -2.37 9.05
C VAL A 64 5.91 -2.53 9.12
N GLU A 65 6.52 -2.20 10.27
CA GLU A 65 7.94 -2.39 10.53
C GLU A 65 8.37 -3.85 10.26
N THR A 66 7.69 -4.82 10.88
CA THR A 66 7.94 -6.25 10.68
C THR A 66 7.80 -6.67 9.22
N ALA A 67 6.78 -6.17 8.51
CA ALA A 67 6.56 -6.52 7.10
C ALA A 67 7.66 -5.96 6.20
N MET A 68 8.05 -4.70 6.41
CA MET A 68 9.09 -4.05 5.61
C MET A 68 10.47 -4.66 5.84
N GLU A 69 10.80 -5.03 7.09
CA GLU A 69 12.03 -5.76 7.40
C GLU A 69 12.10 -7.10 6.66
N ARG A 70 11.00 -7.87 6.66
CA ARG A 70 10.92 -9.15 5.94
C ARG A 70 11.04 -8.99 4.43
N ILE A 71 10.44 -7.93 3.88
CA ILE A 71 10.56 -7.60 2.45
C ILE A 71 12.01 -7.25 2.12
N ALA A 72 12.61 -6.32 2.87
CA ALA A 72 14.00 -5.90 2.67
C ALA A 72 14.96 -7.09 2.75
N ALA A 73 14.82 -7.96 3.75
CA ALA A 73 15.66 -9.16 3.88
C ALA A 73 15.52 -10.15 2.70
N ARG A 74 14.32 -10.28 2.11
CA ARG A 74 14.11 -11.14 0.93
C ARG A 74 14.69 -10.49 -0.34
N VAL A 75 14.58 -9.17 -0.47
CA VAL A 75 15.18 -8.43 -1.59
C VAL A 75 16.71 -8.45 -1.50
N ASP A 76 17.26 -8.21 -0.31
CA ASP A 76 18.69 -8.29 0.02
C ASP A 76 19.29 -9.64 -0.43
N GLY A 77 18.65 -10.75 -0.03
CA GLY A 77 19.08 -12.09 -0.45
C GLY A 77 18.97 -12.38 -1.95
N THR A 78 18.41 -11.46 -2.75
CA THR A 78 18.26 -11.60 -4.22
C THR A 78 19.21 -10.68 -4.99
N LEU A 79 19.70 -9.59 -4.41
CA LEU A 79 20.52 -8.58 -5.07
C LEU A 79 21.99 -8.69 -4.63
N ASP A 80 22.92 -8.31 -5.51
CA ASP A 80 24.36 -8.26 -5.18
C ASP A 80 24.74 -7.00 -4.37
N ARG A 81 23.85 -6.53 -3.48
CA ARG A 81 24.04 -5.36 -2.61
C ARG A 81 23.13 -5.42 -1.39
N SER A 82 23.56 -4.74 -0.33
CA SER A 82 22.80 -4.63 0.93
C SER A 82 21.48 -3.88 0.72
N VAL A 83 20.38 -4.46 1.22
CA VAL A 83 19.07 -3.81 1.26
C VAL A 83 18.48 -3.85 2.67
N THR A 84 18.12 -2.69 3.19
CA THR A 84 17.54 -2.55 4.54
C THR A 84 16.18 -1.86 4.52
N ALA A 85 15.44 -1.98 5.63
CA ALA A 85 14.23 -1.22 5.87
C ALA A 85 14.45 -0.25 7.03
N ALA A 86 13.92 0.97 6.92
CA ALA A 86 13.92 1.96 7.97
C ALA A 86 12.48 2.45 8.19
N VAL A 87 11.84 2.01 9.28
CA VAL A 87 10.48 2.44 9.62
C VAL A 87 10.52 3.29 10.88
N THR A 88 10.18 4.58 10.77
CA THR A 88 10.17 5.51 11.90
C THR A 88 8.75 5.87 12.31
N ARG A 89 8.56 6.02 13.62
CA ARG A 89 7.30 6.48 14.21
C ARG A 89 7.41 7.98 14.48
N GLU A 90 6.64 8.75 13.73
CA GLU A 90 6.68 10.20 13.81
C GLU A 90 5.65 10.76 14.82
N PRO A 91 5.82 12.01 15.28
CA PRO A 91 4.81 12.68 16.08
C PRO A 91 3.47 12.75 15.32
N PRO A 92 2.32 12.63 16.01
CA PRO A 92 1.00 12.71 15.38
C PRO A 92 0.84 13.97 14.51
N LEU A 93 0.24 13.83 13.33
CA LEU A 93 -0.07 15.00 12.48
C LEU A 93 -1.24 15.77 13.11
N SER A 94 -1.12 17.10 13.22
CA SER A 94 -2.18 17.93 13.82
C SER A 94 -3.51 17.71 13.11
N SER A 95 -4.58 17.51 13.88
CA SER A 95 -5.93 17.30 13.35
C SER A 95 -6.44 18.48 12.54
N ASP A 96 -5.98 19.69 12.87
CA ASP A 96 -6.38 20.93 12.20
C ASP A 96 -5.83 21.00 10.77
N HIS A 97 -4.86 20.13 10.44
CA HIS A 97 -4.26 20.02 9.12
C HIS A 97 -4.72 18.79 8.35
N LEU A 98 -5.74 18.04 8.82
CA LEU A 98 -6.21 16.83 8.14
C LEU A 98 -7.67 17.00 7.73
N SER A 99 -7.96 16.87 6.43
CA SER A 99 -9.33 16.73 5.92
C SER A 99 -9.57 15.30 5.45
N TYR A 100 -10.77 14.79 5.68
CA TYR A 100 -11.21 13.49 5.17
C TYR A 100 -12.47 13.62 4.30
N ASP A 101 -12.69 14.79 3.72
CA ASP A 101 -13.85 15.08 2.87
C ASP A 101 -13.79 14.32 1.54
N SER A 102 -12.57 14.06 1.06
CA SER A 102 -12.28 13.16 -0.05
C SER A 102 -10.91 12.46 0.14
N VAL A 103 -10.64 11.41 -0.65
CA VAL A 103 -9.30 10.80 -0.71
C VAL A 103 -8.26 11.83 -1.13
N SER A 104 -8.57 12.65 -2.14
CA SER A 104 -7.67 13.69 -2.64
C SER A 104 -7.35 14.72 -1.56
N ASP A 105 -8.36 15.16 -0.80
CA ASP A 105 -8.17 16.11 0.30
C ASP A 105 -7.34 15.48 1.42
N ALA A 106 -7.58 14.21 1.76
CA ALA A 106 -6.79 13.52 2.78
C ALA A 106 -5.32 13.41 2.41
N ILE A 107 -5.01 13.06 1.16
CA ILE A 107 -3.64 13.00 0.66
C ILE A 107 -2.99 14.38 0.61
N GLU A 108 -3.70 15.40 0.12
CA GLU A 108 -3.15 16.76 0.01
C GLU A 108 -2.91 17.40 1.37
N THR A 109 -3.86 17.31 2.28
CA THR A 109 -3.73 17.88 3.62
C THR A 109 -2.65 17.16 4.44
N THR A 110 -2.52 15.83 4.29
CA THR A 110 -1.37 15.07 4.84
C THR A 110 -0.04 15.55 4.27
N ARG A 111 0.04 15.72 2.94
CA ARG A 111 1.25 16.24 2.27
C ARG A 111 1.66 17.59 2.82
N LEU A 112 0.71 18.52 2.95
CA LEU A 112 0.96 19.85 3.49
C LEU A 112 1.43 19.79 4.95
N ALA A 113 0.83 18.90 5.76
CA ALA A 113 1.22 18.71 7.16
C ALA A 113 2.64 18.15 7.32
N VAL A 114 3.04 17.20 6.47
CA VAL A 114 4.42 16.68 6.41
C VAL A 114 5.38 17.75 5.89
N ALA A 115 5.00 18.48 4.85
CA ALA A 115 5.82 19.55 4.29
C ALA A 115 6.09 20.68 5.28
N ALA A 116 5.11 21.03 6.11
CA ALA A 116 5.25 22.02 7.18
C ALA A 116 6.31 21.61 8.24
N ARG A 117 6.70 20.33 8.30
CA ARG A 117 7.78 19.84 9.17
C ARG A 117 9.16 19.84 8.51
N GLY A 118 9.26 20.27 7.25
CA GLY A 118 10.52 20.27 6.50
C GLY A 118 10.96 18.88 6.03
N GLU A 119 10.05 17.90 5.99
CA GLU A 119 10.37 16.49 5.73
C GLU A 119 10.34 16.12 4.23
N THR A 120 10.65 17.05 3.33
CA THR A 120 10.36 16.93 1.88
C THR A 120 11.51 16.52 0.98
N GLY A 121 12.71 16.30 1.53
CA GLY A 121 13.94 16.13 0.75
C GLY A 121 14.37 14.68 0.48
N GLU A 122 13.72 13.69 1.09
CA GLU A 122 14.17 12.29 1.05
C GLU A 122 13.19 11.39 0.28
N PRO A 123 13.70 10.31 -0.34
CA PRO A 123 12.87 9.28 -0.94
C PRO A 123 12.25 8.41 0.15
N VAL A 124 11.10 8.83 0.65
CA VAL A 124 10.38 8.18 1.76
C VAL A 124 8.91 7.93 1.44
N CYS A 125 8.35 6.87 1.99
CA CYS A 125 6.90 6.66 2.05
C CYS A 125 6.37 7.24 3.36
N HIS A 126 5.55 8.30 3.29
CA HIS A 126 4.84 8.85 4.45
C HIS A 126 3.48 8.16 4.60
N LEU A 127 3.32 7.33 5.63
CA LEU A 127 2.08 6.61 5.92
C LEU A 127 1.28 7.31 7.04
N LEU A 128 0.11 7.85 6.70
CA LEU A 128 -0.87 8.30 7.68
C LEU A 128 -1.76 7.12 8.12
N LEU A 129 -1.75 6.83 9.42
CA LEU A 129 -2.72 5.95 10.07
C LEU A 129 -3.96 6.76 10.46
N ALA A 130 -4.88 6.88 9.50
CA ALA A 130 -6.14 7.58 9.69
C ALA A 130 -7.09 6.77 10.58
N ARG A 131 -7.92 7.46 11.35
CA ARG A 131 -8.96 6.82 12.17
C ARG A 131 -10.32 7.44 11.90
N ALA A 132 -10.82 7.21 10.69
CA ALA A 132 -12.11 7.67 10.23
C ALA A 132 -13.06 6.47 10.07
N SER A 133 -13.46 5.90 11.22
CA SER A 133 -14.09 4.57 11.30
C SER A 133 -15.35 4.35 10.46
N VAL A 134 -16.10 5.41 10.18
CA VAL A 134 -17.34 5.36 9.38
C VAL A 134 -17.25 6.20 8.11
N ASN A 135 -16.07 6.76 7.81
CA ASN A 135 -15.87 7.58 6.63
C ASN A 135 -15.67 6.70 5.40
N ARG A 136 -16.74 6.60 4.61
CA ARG A 136 -16.76 5.83 3.36
C ARG A 136 -16.00 6.51 2.23
N THR A 137 -15.80 7.82 2.31
CA THR A 137 -15.19 8.58 1.22
C THR A 137 -13.72 8.23 1.06
N ILE A 138 -12.99 8.07 2.17
CA ILE A 138 -11.57 7.71 2.12
C ILE A 138 -11.31 6.20 2.08
N GLY A 139 -12.36 5.38 2.22
CA GLY A 139 -12.25 3.92 2.22
C GLY A 139 -11.31 3.38 3.31
N TYR A 140 -10.66 2.25 3.02
CA TYR A 140 -9.65 1.63 3.91
C TYR A 140 -8.23 2.14 3.69
N GLY A 141 -7.94 2.74 2.54
CA GLY A 141 -6.62 3.23 2.24
C GLY A 141 -6.49 3.75 0.82
N TYR A 142 -5.41 4.49 0.61
CA TYR A 142 -5.00 5.00 -0.68
C TYR A 142 -3.51 5.39 -0.67
N ALA A 143 -2.82 5.14 -1.78
CA ALA A 143 -1.45 5.57 -2.02
C ALA A 143 -1.37 6.64 -3.12
N GLY A 144 -0.81 7.79 -2.75
CA GLY A 144 -0.56 8.94 -3.62
C GLY A 144 0.89 9.02 -4.07
N GLY A 145 1.18 8.42 -5.23
CA GLY A 145 2.49 8.48 -5.89
C GLY A 145 3.45 7.38 -5.48
N GLN A 146 4.71 7.48 -5.94
CA GLN A 146 5.79 6.54 -5.64
C GLN A 146 7.02 7.28 -5.11
N VAL A 147 7.82 6.59 -4.30
CA VAL A 147 8.92 7.17 -3.52
C VAL A 147 10.02 7.85 -4.35
N ARG A 148 10.28 7.39 -5.58
CA ARG A 148 11.33 7.97 -6.46
C ARG A 148 10.88 8.17 -7.92
N VAL A 149 9.59 8.30 -8.18
CA VAL A 149 9.09 8.61 -9.53
C VAL A 149 8.84 10.12 -9.66
N GLY A 150 9.89 10.87 -10.03
CA GLY A 150 9.87 12.32 -10.27
C GLY A 150 10.74 13.13 -9.30
N ALA A 151 11.41 14.18 -9.79
CA ALA A 151 12.46 14.91 -9.06
C ALA A 151 11.95 15.92 -8.01
N ASP A 152 10.68 16.29 -8.03
CA ASP A 152 10.14 17.45 -7.29
C ASP A 152 9.08 17.09 -6.23
N ARG A 153 9.02 15.83 -5.78
CA ARG A 153 8.00 15.38 -4.82
C ARG A 153 8.62 14.83 -3.53
N PRO A 154 8.01 15.12 -2.37
CA PRO A 154 8.50 14.72 -1.05
C PRO A 154 8.33 13.22 -0.75
N GLY A 155 8.57 12.35 -1.74
CA GLY A 155 8.24 10.93 -1.66
C GLY A 155 6.74 10.65 -1.84
N ALA A 156 6.31 9.46 -1.41
CA ALA A 156 4.93 9.00 -1.54
C ALA A 156 4.12 9.36 -0.28
N ILE A 157 2.85 9.73 -0.46
CA ILE A 157 1.92 9.90 0.66
C ILE A 157 0.92 8.76 0.60
N CYS A 158 0.85 7.95 1.66
CA CYS A 158 -0.07 6.84 1.79
C CYS A 158 -0.99 7.07 2.99
N LEU A 159 -2.20 6.55 2.90
CA LEU A 159 -3.20 6.60 3.95
C LEU A 159 -3.72 5.19 4.19
N ALA A 160 -3.75 4.76 5.44
CA ALA A 160 -4.44 3.56 5.88
C ALA A 160 -5.47 3.93 6.96
N ASN A 161 -6.76 3.73 6.67
CA ASN A 161 -7.85 4.02 7.59
C ASN A 161 -8.02 2.87 8.60
N VAL A 162 -7.07 2.80 9.53
CA VAL A 162 -7.07 1.87 10.67
C VAL A 162 -8.38 1.94 11.44
N GLY A 163 -8.97 3.12 11.56
CA GLY A 163 -10.26 3.26 12.24
C GLY A 163 -11.37 2.46 11.58
N ALA A 164 -11.40 2.40 10.26
CA ALA A 164 -12.41 1.66 9.52
C ALA A 164 -12.09 0.17 9.56
N THR A 165 -10.89 -0.24 9.13
CA THR A 165 -10.53 -1.67 9.10
C THR A 165 -10.67 -2.33 10.47
N GLU A 166 -10.31 -1.67 11.58
CA GLU A 166 -10.52 -2.21 12.93
C GLU A 166 -11.99 -2.40 13.28
N LEU A 167 -12.87 -1.48 12.83
CA LEU A 167 -14.30 -1.53 13.14
C LEU A 167 -15.02 -2.60 12.33
N TRP A 168 -14.65 -2.77 11.06
CA TRP A 168 -15.39 -3.60 10.11
C TRP A 168 -14.81 -5.01 9.96
N ASP A 169 -13.48 -5.16 9.98
CA ASP A 169 -12.80 -6.44 9.68
C ASP A 169 -11.77 -6.88 10.73
N GLY A 170 -11.43 -5.98 11.65
CA GLY A 170 -10.54 -6.25 12.76
C GLY A 170 -9.04 -6.08 12.46
N PRO A 171 -8.19 -6.45 13.44
CA PRO A 171 -6.82 -5.99 13.51
C PRO A 171 -5.89 -6.53 12.42
N ARG A 172 -6.16 -7.74 11.92
CA ARG A 172 -5.34 -8.37 10.88
C ARG A 172 -5.52 -7.69 9.53
N VAL A 173 -6.74 -7.27 9.19
CA VAL A 173 -7.02 -6.50 7.97
C VAL A 173 -6.43 -5.11 8.07
N SER A 174 -6.50 -4.45 9.23
CA SER A 174 -5.82 -3.15 9.44
C SER A 174 -4.33 -3.21 9.14
N ALA A 175 -3.67 -4.26 9.63
CA ALA A 175 -2.24 -4.45 9.41
C ALA A 175 -1.92 -4.71 7.94
N ASN A 176 -2.66 -5.62 7.29
CA ASN A 176 -2.50 -5.88 5.85
C ASN A 176 -2.73 -4.64 5.01
N MET A 177 -3.73 -3.83 5.34
CA MET A 177 -4.04 -2.63 4.58
C MET A 177 -2.92 -1.59 4.72
N ALA A 178 -2.42 -1.35 5.94
CA ALA A 178 -1.28 -0.47 6.12
C ALA A 178 -0.05 -0.92 5.32
N VAL A 179 0.23 -2.23 5.28
CA VAL A 179 1.32 -2.80 4.49
C VAL A 179 1.07 -2.67 2.98
N GLN A 180 -0.16 -2.91 2.52
CA GLN A 180 -0.56 -2.76 1.12
C GLN A 180 -0.36 -1.33 0.64
N GLU A 181 -0.77 -0.34 1.42
CA GLU A 181 -0.62 1.08 1.05
C GLU A 181 0.85 1.50 1.00
N VAL A 182 1.70 0.96 1.88
CA VAL A 182 3.16 1.15 1.77
C VAL A 182 3.70 0.48 0.51
N LEU A 183 3.26 -0.74 0.18
CA LEU A 183 3.73 -1.45 -1.02
C LEU A 183 3.39 -0.68 -2.31
N HIS A 184 2.22 -0.05 -2.40
CA HIS A 184 1.89 0.82 -3.55
C HIS A 184 2.91 1.95 -3.77
N ALA A 185 3.58 2.44 -2.72
CA ALA A 185 4.62 3.46 -2.84
C ALA A 185 5.93 2.95 -3.48
N TYR A 186 6.13 1.62 -3.47
CA TYR A 186 7.32 0.91 -3.98
C TYR A 186 6.99 -0.03 -5.15
N LEU A 187 5.83 0.15 -5.76
CA LEU A 187 5.40 -0.57 -6.94
C LEU A 187 5.02 0.44 -8.01
N THR A 188 5.24 0.08 -9.27
CA THR A 188 4.80 0.89 -10.40
C THR A 188 4.01 0.03 -11.37
N PRO A 189 3.07 0.61 -12.14
CA PRO A 189 2.36 -0.14 -13.18
C PRO A 189 3.29 -0.83 -14.18
N GLY A 190 4.43 -0.21 -14.50
CA GLY A 190 5.43 -0.78 -15.41
C GLY A 190 6.15 -2.00 -14.84
N ILE A 191 6.51 -1.98 -13.55
CA ILE A 191 7.09 -3.14 -12.86
C ILE A 191 6.06 -4.25 -12.70
N THR A 192 4.84 -3.91 -12.27
CA THR A 192 3.74 -4.86 -12.15
C THR A 192 3.47 -5.58 -13.47
N ARG A 193 3.46 -4.84 -14.59
CA ARG A 193 3.28 -5.42 -15.92
C ARG A 193 4.41 -6.38 -16.27
N ALA A 194 5.64 -6.08 -15.86
CA ALA A 194 6.77 -6.97 -16.12
C ALA A 194 6.67 -8.30 -15.37
N VAL A 195 6.07 -8.32 -14.17
CA VAL A 195 5.96 -9.53 -13.33
C VAL A 195 4.70 -10.34 -13.61
N VAL A 196 3.53 -9.69 -13.71
CA VAL A 196 2.23 -10.38 -13.82
C VAL A 196 1.42 -10.00 -15.07
N GLY A 197 2.03 -9.30 -16.03
CA GLY A 197 1.37 -8.94 -17.29
C GLY A 197 0.25 -7.92 -17.18
N SER A 198 0.07 -7.29 -16.00
CA SER A 198 -1.00 -6.32 -15.71
C SER A 198 -0.46 -5.01 -15.15
N ASN A 199 -1.15 -3.90 -15.38
CA ASN A 199 -0.84 -2.62 -14.74
C ASN A 199 -1.37 -2.49 -13.30
N CYS A 200 -2.25 -3.40 -12.87
CA CYS A 200 -2.87 -3.33 -11.55
C CYS A 200 -2.01 -4.02 -10.50
N GLU A 201 -1.45 -3.24 -9.56
CA GLU A 201 -0.55 -3.74 -8.51
C GLU A 201 -1.19 -4.79 -7.59
N HIS A 202 -2.51 -4.74 -7.39
CA HIS A 202 -3.23 -5.75 -6.62
C HIS A 202 -3.13 -7.16 -7.22
N HIS A 203 -2.85 -7.29 -8.52
CA HIS A 203 -2.64 -8.59 -9.15
C HIS A 203 -1.36 -9.28 -8.68
N LEU A 204 -0.43 -8.55 -8.04
CA LEU A 204 0.71 -9.15 -7.36
C LEU A 204 0.29 -9.94 -6.12
N GLY A 205 -0.91 -9.71 -5.60
CA GLY A 205 -1.44 -10.45 -4.45
C GLY A 205 -1.58 -11.96 -4.71
N ALA A 206 -1.71 -12.73 -3.64
CA ALA A 206 -1.99 -14.15 -3.68
C ALA A 206 -2.98 -14.59 -2.58
N ILE A 207 -3.72 -15.65 -2.90
CA ILE A 207 -4.43 -16.50 -1.93
C ILE A 207 -3.73 -17.86 -1.89
N ARG A 208 -3.33 -18.29 -0.70
CA ARG A 208 -2.74 -19.62 -0.48
C ARG A 208 -3.72 -20.51 0.29
N ALA A 209 -3.75 -21.80 -0.04
CA ALA A 209 -4.52 -22.81 0.67
C ALA A 209 -3.57 -23.79 1.39
N PRO A 210 -3.00 -23.41 2.56
CA PRO A 210 -2.07 -24.28 3.28
C PRO A 210 -2.73 -25.53 3.88
N ALA A 211 -4.06 -25.53 4.01
CA ALA A 211 -4.87 -26.66 4.46
C ALA A 211 -6.25 -26.60 3.77
N PRO A 212 -6.99 -27.72 3.69
CA PRO A 212 -8.30 -27.77 3.02
C PRO A 212 -9.30 -26.73 3.52
N ASP A 213 -9.30 -26.45 4.83
CA ASP A 213 -10.20 -25.56 5.55
C ASP A 213 -9.64 -24.16 5.81
N ARG A 214 -8.44 -23.85 5.30
CA ARG A 214 -7.75 -22.59 5.60
C ARG A 214 -7.32 -21.86 4.34
N ARG A 215 -7.53 -20.55 4.31
CA ARG A 215 -7.08 -19.66 3.23
C ARG A 215 -6.29 -18.50 3.82
N VAL A 216 -5.17 -18.17 3.20
CA VAL A 216 -4.27 -17.11 3.65
C VAL A 216 -4.12 -16.06 2.55
N VAL A 217 -4.47 -14.83 2.88
CA VAL A 217 -4.49 -13.66 1.99
C VAL A 217 -3.26 -12.79 2.27
N THR A 218 -2.46 -12.54 1.23
CA THR A 218 -1.31 -11.63 1.29
C THR A 218 -1.74 -10.16 1.24
N PRO A 219 -0.90 -9.18 1.62
CA PRO A 219 -1.29 -7.76 1.66
C PRO A 219 -1.92 -7.27 0.36
N MET A 220 -1.27 -7.41 -0.80
CA MET A 220 -1.79 -6.95 -2.10
C MET A 220 -3.06 -7.67 -2.60
N ALA A 221 -3.46 -8.77 -1.95
CA ALA A 221 -4.73 -9.47 -2.23
C ALA A 221 -5.85 -9.10 -1.23
N THR A 222 -5.55 -8.25 -0.26
CA THR A 222 -6.54 -7.73 0.70
C THR A 222 -7.43 -6.74 -0.04
N ALA A 223 -8.75 -6.88 0.08
CA ALA A 223 -9.70 -6.02 -0.60
C ALA A 223 -10.64 -5.36 0.41
N TYR A 224 -11.32 -4.30 -0.04
CA TYR A 224 -12.28 -3.54 0.76
C TYR A 224 -13.52 -4.36 1.11
N ALA A 225 -14.12 -4.12 2.29
CA ALA A 225 -15.38 -4.74 2.65
C ALA A 225 -16.57 -4.18 1.85
N ASP A 226 -17.64 -4.98 1.78
CA ASP A 226 -18.95 -4.55 1.27
C ASP A 226 -19.64 -3.62 2.31
N ASP A 227 -20.28 -2.56 1.84
CA ASP A 227 -20.76 -1.44 2.68
C ASP A 227 -22.11 -1.71 3.37
N THR A 228 -22.56 -2.97 3.35
CA THR A 228 -23.94 -3.35 3.69
C THR A 228 -24.14 -3.77 5.15
N ARG A 229 -23.09 -4.14 5.92
CA ARG A 229 -23.22 -4.55 7.35
C ARG A 229 -21.98 -4.25 8.20
N VAL A 230 -22.18 -3.70 9.41
CA VAL A 230 -21.13 -3.53 10.45
C VAL A 230 -20.64 -4.89 10.92
N GLY A 231 -19.32 -5.09 10.92
CA GLY A 231 -18.70 -6.38 11.25
C GLY A 231 -18.93 -7.47 10.19
N GLY A 232 -19.41 -7.11 9.00
CA GLY A 232 -19.40 -8.02 7.86
C GLY A 232 -17.98 -8.13 7.34
N GLU A 233 -17.34 -9.28 7.57
CA GLU A 233 -16.01 -9.61 7.01
C GLU A 233 -15.94 -9.25 5.53
N THR A 234 -14.77 -8.77 5.07
CA THR A 234 -14.57 -8.37 3.68
C THR A 234 -15.12 -9.43 2.72
N ARG A 235 -16.30 -9.21 2.11
CA ARG A 235 -16.92 -10.17 1.17
C ARG A 235 -16.11 -10.41 -0.12
N TRP A 236 -14.90 -9.85 -0.17
CA TRP A 236 -14.02 -9.74 -1.32
C TRP A 236 -12.60 -10.21 -1.00
N HIS A 237 -12.40 -11.05 0.04
CA HIS A 237 -11.10 -11.65 0.33
C HIS A 237 -10.46 -12.19 -0.95
N GLY A 238 -9.24 -11.72 -1.26
CA GLY A 238 -8.49 -12.24 -2.40
C GLY A 238 -9.03 -11.87 -3.77
N THR A 239 -9.72 -10.74 -3.91
CA THR A 239 -10.14 -10.24 -5.25
C THR A 239 -9.26 -9.15 -5.82
N GLY A 240 -8.32 -8.61 -5.04
CA GLY A 240 -7.54 -7.44 -5.47
C GLY A 240 -8.45 -6.27 -5.85
N CYS A 241 -8.34 -5.77 -7.08
CA CYS A 241 -9.25 -4.74 -7.66
C CYS A 241 -10.64 -5.28 -8.09
N GLY A 242 -11.15 -6.34 -7.45
CA GLY A 242 -12.44 -6.96 -7.79
C GLY A 242 -12.37 -8.01 -8.92
N ASP A 243 -11.18 -8.48 -9.28
CA ASP A 243 -10.95 -9.58 -10.23
C ASP A 243 -9.97 -10.62 -9.63
N PRO A 244 -10.48 -11.59 -8.85
CA PRO A 244 -9.65 -12.60 -8.18
C PRO A 244 -8.87 -13.50 -9.14
N ASP A 245 -9.33 -13.67 -10.39
CA ASP A 245 -8.68 -14.55 -11.36
C ASP A 245 -7.37 -13.96 -11.91
N ARG A 246 -7.12 -12.68 -11.61
CA ARG A 246 -5.89 -12.00 -12.01
C ARG A 246 -4.83 -11.93 -10.93
N LEU A 247 -5.07 -12.52 -9.75
CA LEU A 247 -4.03 -12.66 -8.74
C LEU A 247 -2.86 -13.52 -9.25
N SER A 248 -1.65 -13.19 -8.82
CA SER A 248 -0.43 -13.93 -9.17
C SER A 248 -0.50 -15.42 -8.81
N ARG A 249 -1.29 -15.73 -7.78
CA ARG A 249 -1.64 -17.09 -7.38
C ARG A 249 -2.98 -17.10 -6.67
N ARG A 250 -3.85 -18.01 -7.08
CA ARG A 250 -5.12 -18.31 -6.43
C ARG A 250 -5.25 -19.82 -6.29
N ASP A 251 -4.95 -20.35 -5.12
CA ASP A 251 -5.25 -21.75 -4.81
C ASP A 251 -6.77 -21.95 -4.71
N GLU A 252 -7.27 -23.14 -5.08
CA GLU A 252 -8.72 -23.43 -5.14
C GLU A 252 -9.45 -23.04 -3.84
N THR A 253 -10.55 -22.29 -4.00
CA THR A 253 -11.35 -21.76 -2.89
C THR A 253 -12.63 -22.57 -2.75
N THR A 254 -12.86 -23.14 -1.57
CA THR A 254 -14.18 -23.64 -1.14
C THR A 254 -14.85 -22.55 -0.31
N ASP A 255 -16.17 -22.39 -0.45
CA ASP A 255 -16.93 -21.33 0.24
C ASP A 255 -16.87 -21.45 1.79
N ASP A 256 -16.55 -22.64 2.32
CA ASP A 256 -16.54 -22.94 3.76
C ASP A 256 -15.18 -22.76 4.46
N ALA A 257 -14.16 -22.22 3.77
CA ALA A 257 -12.83 -22.10 4.35
C ALA A 257 -12.70 -20.91 5.33
N ALA A 258 -11.91 -21.08 6.39
CA ALA A 258 -11.50 -20.02 7.29
C ALA A 258 -10.48 -19.10 6.61
N TRP A 259 -10.77 -17.79 6.59
CA TRP A 259 -9.91 -16.78 5.97
C TRP A 259 -8.99 -16.12 6.99
N GLU A 260 -7.71 -16.06 6.65
CA GLU A 260 -6.69 -15.40 7.43
C GLU A 260 -5.88 -14.42 6.60
N HIS A 261 -5.32 -13.42 7.26
CA HIS A 261 -4.49 -12.40 6.64
C HIS A 261 -3.06 -12.54 7.17
N THR A 262 -2.10 -12.59 6.24
CA THR A 262 -0.66 -12.61 6.55
C THR A 262 0.01 -11.34 6.10
N LEU A 263 0.98 -10.87 6.88
CA LEU A 263 1.89 -9.80 6.50
C LEU A 263 2.92 -10.26 5.46
N ASP A 264 3.05 -11.57 5.23
CA ASP A 264 3.99 -12.08 4.24
C ASP A 264 3.52 -11.75 2.82
N PRO A 265 4.36 -11.06 2.03
CA PRO A 265 4.06 -10.79 0.62
C PRO A 265 4.03 -12.09 -0.21
N SER A 266 3.37 -12.02 -1.36
CA SER A 266 3.46 -13.08 -2.36
C SER A 266 4.87 -13.13 -2.98
N ALA A 267 5.19 -14.21 -3.71
CA ALA A 267 6.43 -14.28 -4.47
C ALA A 267 6.49 -13.17 -5.55
N ALA A 268 5.38 -12.91 -6.24
CA ALA A 268 5.28 -11.86 -7.25
C ALA A 268 5.45 -10.46 -6.65
N THR A 269 4.91 -10.21 -5.44
CA THR A 269 5.15 -8.95 -4.73
C THR A 269 6.64 -8.78 -4.41
N ILE A 270 7.32 -9.83 -3.92
CA ILE A 270 8.76 -9.77 -3.67
C ILE A 270 9.54 -9.51 -4.96
N GLU A 271 9.26 -10.23 -6.04
CA GLU A 271 9.91 -10.02 -7.33
C GLU A 271 9.73 -8.58 -7.84
N ALA A 272 8.51 -8.06 -7.76
CA ALA A 272 8.21 -6.68 -8.14
C ALA A 272 8.96 -5.66 -7.27
N THR A 273 8.99 -5.85 -5.95
CA THR A 273 9.75 -4.97 -5.05
C THR A 273 11.25 -5.07 -5.31
N THR A 274 11.80 -6.26 -5.59
CA THR A 274 13.20 -6.45 -5.99
C THR A 274 13.51 -5.64 -7.25
N LEU A 275 12.66 -5.70 -8.28
CA LEU A 275 12.83 -4.90 -9.49
C LEU A 275 12.73 -3.39 -9.22
N TYR A 276 11.86 -2.95 -8.31
CA TYR A 276 11.76 -1.54 -7.93
C TYR A 276 13.06 -1.08 -7.24
N VAL A 277 13.50 -1.82 -6.22
CA VAL A 277 14.72 -1.52 -5.47
C VAL A 277 15.90 -1.49 -6.44
N ALA A 278 16.09 -2.52 -7.28
CA ALA A 278 17.16 -2.60 -8.28
C ALA A 278 17.21 -1.39 -9.24
N ARG A 279 16.07 -0.79 -9.57
CA ARG A 279 15.98 0.30 -10.55
C ARG A 279 16.03 1.70 -9.93
N TYR A 280 15.49 1.86 -8.73
CA TYR A 280 15.18 3.17 -8.20
C TYR A 280 15.84 3.47 -6.86
N LEU A 281 16.19 2.46 -6.05
CA LEU A 281 16.82 2.66 -4.75
C LEU A 281 18.31 2.39 -4.84
#